data_AF-A0AAE3P3D4-F1
#
_entry.id   AF-A0AAE3P3D4-F1
#
_cell.length_a   1.000
_cell.length_b   1.000
_cell.length_c   1.000
_cell.angle_alpha   90.00
_cell.angle_beta   90.00
_cell.angle_gamma   90.00
#
_symmetry.space_group_name_H-M   'P 1'
#
loop_
_entity.id
_entity.type
_entity.pdbx_description
1 polymer ?
#
loop_
_entity_poly.entity_id
_entity_poly.type
_entity_poly.pdbx_seq_one_letter_code
_entity_poly.pdbx_strand_id
1 'polypeptide(L)'
;MNNMQEKIVEILIKRGKELLNQPYRKIEFTGNPEADDLLKDIKNFPHAFVLACIMDRQIKAERAWLIPYEISKEIGGFEFSRLLKIDQSEFREIFRRKSLHRFNDTMAEYFYLGIQKIHRDYNDDASNIWKGKPRSATVIKRFLEFKGVGVKIATMAANILARDFKIPMADYICIDVSPDTHVKRVFKRDWDLYLKMPVMMS
;
A
#
# COMPACT_ATOMS: atom_id res chain seq x y z
N MET A 1 -34.37 -4.50 -1.61
CA MET A 1 -33.40 -5.48 -2.14
C MET A 1 -34.13 -6.80 -2.33
N ASN A 2 -33.78 -7.61 -3.33
CA ASN A 2 -34.31 -8.98 -3.45
C ASN A 2 -33.57 -9.88 -2.43
N ASN A 3 -34.25 -10.87 -1.84
CA ASN A 3 -33.72 -11.91 -0.93
C ASN A 3 -32.37 -12.50 -1.41
N MET A 4 -32.17 -12.64 -2.72
CA MET A 4 -30.88 -13.09 -3.29
C MET A 4 -29.74 -12.05 -3.12
N GLN A 5 -30.02 -10.75 -3.25
CA GLN A 5 -29.03 -9.69 -3.02
C GLN A 5 -28.66 -9.60 -1.54
N GLU A 6 -29.62 -9.77 -0.64
CA GLU A 6 -29.38 -9.82 0.81
C GLU A 6 -28.43 -10.96 1.18
N LYS A 7 -28.66 -12.16 0.64
CA LYS A 7 -27.76 -13.31 0.84
C LYS A 7 -26.35 -13.07 0.32
N ILE A 8 -26.19 -12.43 -0.85
CA ILE A 8 -24.86 -12.10 -1.40
C ILE A 8 -24.14 -11.12 -0.47
N VAL A 9 -24.83 -10.07 -0.01
CA VAL A 9 -24.25 -9.08 0.92
C VAL A 9 -23.82 -9.74 2.23
N GLU A 10 -24.65 -10.63 2.80
CA GLU A 10 -24.29 -11.36 4.01
C GLU A 10 -23.04 -12.24 3.85
N ILE A 11 -22.95 -12.96 2.72
CA ILE A 11 -21.78 -13.80 2.42
C ILE A 11 -20.51 -12.95 2.30
N LEU A 12 -20.59 -11.81 1.60
CA LEU A 12 -19.45 -10.89 1.44
C LEU A 12 -19.01 -10.29 2.78
N ILE A 13 -19.96 -9.85 3.62
CA ILE A 13 -19.67 -9.34 4.97
C ILE A 13 -19.02 -10.42 5.83
N LYS A 14 -19.57 -11.64 5.83
CA LYS A 14 -19.01 -12.76 6.59
C LYS A 14 -17.58 -13.06 6.14
N ARG A 15 -17.34 -13.12 4.82
CA ARG A 15 -16.02 -13.39 4.27
C ARG A 15 -15.00 -12.29 4.57
N GLY A 16 -15.41 -11.01 4.49
CA GLY A 16 -14.56 -9.88 4.88
C GLY A 16 -14.16 -9.94 6.35
N LYS A 17 -15.11 -10.24 7.25
CA LYS A 17 -14.84 -10.44 8.69
C LYS A 17 -13.88 -11.61 8.94
N GLU A 18 -14.06 -12.74 8.26
CA GLU A 18 -13.15 -13.89 8.36
C GLU A 18 -11.72 -13.50 7.94
N LEU A 19 -11.55 -12.82 6.81
CA LEU A 19 -10.24 -12.39 6.32
C LEU A 19 -9.54 -11.41 7.26
N LEU A 20 -10.29 -10.45 7.83
CA LEU A 20 -9.77 -9.51 8.82
C LEU A 20 -9.29 -10.21 10.09
N ASN A 21 -10.06 -11.19 10.58
CA ASN A 21 -9.80 -11.92 11.82
C ASN A 21 -8.77 -13.06 11.68
N GLN A 22 -8.28 -13.35 10.47
CA GLN A 22 -7.24 -14.37 10.31
C GLN A 22 -5.98 -14.00 11.09
N PRO A 23 -5.28 -14.98 11.68
CA PRO A 23 -4.01 -14.73 12.34
C PRO A 23 -2.99 -14.19 11.33
N TYR A 24 -1.97 -13.50 11.85
CA TYR A 24 -0.85 -13.01 11.04
C TYR A 24 -0.30 -14.14 10.16
N ARG A 25 -0.20 -13.88 8.86
CA ARG A 25 0.52 -14.75 7.92
C ARG A 25 1.80 -14.05 7.53
N LYS A 26 2.86 -14.84 7.31
CA LYS A 26 4.13 -14.31 6.81
C LYS A 26 3.86 -13.60 5.48
N ILE A 27 4.23 -12.31 5.43
CA ILE A 27 4.08 -11.48 4.24
C ILE A 27 5.33 -11.63 3.39
N GLU A 28 5.16 -11.91 2.11
CA GLU A 28 6.26 -11.99 1.13
C GLU A 28 5.98 -10.94 0.06
N PHE A 29 6.81 -9.88 0.04
CA PHE A 29 6.59 -8.73 -0.84
C PHE A 29 7.47 -8.80 -2.08
N THR A 30 8.71 -9.25 -1.92
CA THR A 30 9.76 -9.15 -2.94
C THR A 30 10.29 -10.50 -3.40
N GLY A 31 10.10 -11.55 -2.60
CA GLY A 31 10.78 -12.84 -2.78
C GLY A 31 12.25 -12.82 -2.34
N ASN A 32 12.76 -11.69 -1.83
CA ASN A 32 14.05 -11.57 -1.19
C ASN A 32 13.84 -11.51 0.35
N PRO A 33 14.35 -12.51 1.11
CA PRO A 33 14.14 -12.56 2.56
C PRO A 33 14.62 -11.32 3.31
N GLU A 34 15.79 -10.78 2.98
CA GLU A 34 16.37 -9.62 3.68
C GLU A 34 15.59 -8.34 3.41
N ALA A 35 15.15 -8.14 2.17
CA ALA A 35 14.30 -7.01 1.82
C ALA A 35 12.93 -7.12 2.51
N ASP A 36 12.36 -8.33 2.53
CA ASP A 36 11.09 -8.58 3.21
C ASP A 36 11.21 -8.37 4.72
N ASP A 37 12.35 -8.72 5.35
CA ASP A 37 12.60 -8.46 6.77
C ASP A 37 12.69 -6.96 7.08
N LEU A 38 13.37 -6.17 6.23
CA LEU A 38 13.39 -4.71 6.34
C LEU A 38 11.97 -4.11 6.24
N LEU A 39 11.16 -4.57 5.28
CA LEU A 39 9.80 -4.08 5.06
C LEU A 39 8.83 -4.47 6.17
N LYS A 40 9.05 -5.66 6.77
CA LYS A 40 8.24 -6.17 7.88
C LYS A 40 8.55 -5.49 9.21
N ASP A 41 9.75 -4.94 9.36
CA ASP A 41 10.17 -4.24 10.57
C ASP A 41 9.59 -2.82 10.65
N ILE A 42 8.26 -2.73 10.68
CA ILE A 42 7.53 -1.46 10.82
C ILE A 42 7.65 -0.85 12.22
N LYS A 43 8.36 -1.52 13.15
CA LYS A 43 8.65 -0.99 14.49
C LYS A 43 9.92 -0.16 14.47
N ASN A 44 10.99 -0.65 13.83
CA ASN A 44 12.26 0.07 13.77
C ASN A 44 12.43 0.87 12.47
N PHE A 45 11.86 0.40 11.36
CA PHE A 45 11.97 1.00 10.04
C PHE A 45 10.60 1.19 9.34
N PRO A 46 9.61 1.85 9.98
CA PRO A 46 8.29 2.06 9.38
C PRO A 46 8.33 2.80 8.04
N HIS A 47 9.36 3.62 7.81
CA HIS A 47 9.56 4.33 6.54
C HIS A 47 9.90 3.39 5.38
N ALA A 48 10.49 2.21 5.62
CA ALA A 48 10.78 1.24 4.56
C ALA A 48 9.51 0.81 3.83
N PHE A 49 8.46 0.47 4.59
CA PHE A 49 7.15 0.13 4.06
C PHE A 49 6.52 1.29 3.27
N VAL A 50 6.56 2.51 3.82
CA VAL A 50 5.95 3.68 3.17
C VAL A 50 6.68 4.02 1.87
N LEU A 51 8.02 3.99 1.87
CA LEU A 51 8.82 4.27 0.70
C LEU A 51 8.63 3.18 -0.38
N ALA A 52 8.52 1.90 0.00
CA ALA A 52 8.14 0.83 -0.93
C ALA A 52 6.77 1.09 -1.59
N CYS A 53 5.77 1.51 -0.83
CA CYS A 53 4.45 1.86 -1.38
C CYS A 53 4.54 2.99 -2.41
N ILE A 54 5.33 4.04 -2.15
CA ILE A 54 5.53 5.15 -3.10
C ILE A 54 6.13 4.63 -4.41
N MET A 55 6.99 3.60 -4.36
CA MET A 55 7.65 3.02 -5.52
C MET A 55 6.76 2.13 -6.39
N ASP A 56 5.58 1.73 -5.92
CA ASP A 56 4.70 0.75 -6.60
C ASP A 56 3.93 1.35 -7.79
N ARG A 57 4.68 1.77 -8.81
CA ARG A 57 4.16 2.47 -9.98
C ARG A 57 4.64 1.87 -11.31
N GLN A 58 3.71 1.23 -12.02
CA GLN A 58 3.91 0.79 -13.42
C GLN A 58 5.12 -0.13 -13.65
N ILE A 59 5.54 -0.86 -12.61
CA ILE A 59 6.48 -1.99 -12.66
C ILE A 59 5.90 -3.14 -11.83
N LYS A 60 6.56 -4.31 -11.83
CA LYS A 60 6.20 -5.43 -10.96
C LYS A 60 6.35 -5.03 -9.49
N ALA A 61 5.40 -5.42 -8.64
CA ALA A 61 5.39 -5.07 -7.22
C ALA A 61 6.67 -5.56 -6.53
N GLU A 62 7.10 -6.78 -6.82
CA GLU A 62 8.30 -7.38 -6.22
C GLU A 62 9.55 -6.54 -6.50
N ARG A 63 9.64 -5.94 -7.70
CA ARG A 63 10.73 -5.03 -8.06
C ARG A 63 10.60 -3.67 -7.37
N ALA A 64 9.40 -3.10 -7.32
CA ALA A 64 9.17 -1.81 -6.66
C ALA A 64 9.49 -1.88 -5.16
N TRP A 65 9.02 -2.93 -4.51
CA TRP A 65 9.15 -3.13 -3.07
C TRP A 65 10.57 -3.50 -2.65
N LEU A 66 11.41 -3.98 -3.58
CA LEU A 66 12.84 -4.22 -3.35
C LEU A 66 13.67 -2.93 -3.25
N ILE A 67 13.16 -1.80 -3.76
CA ILE A 67 13.93 -0.55 -3.90
C ILE A 67 14.48 -0.01 -2.57
N PRO A 68 13.71 0.07 -1.45
CA PRO A 68 14.27 0.50 -0.17
C PRO A 68 15.48 -0.31 0.28
N TYR A 69 15.48 -1.62 0.04
CA TYR A 69 16.60 -2.50 0.37
C TYR A 69 17.80 -2.30 -0.57
N GLU A 70 17.57 -2.06 -1.87
CA GLU A 70 18.68 -1.67 -2.76
C GLU A 70 19.30 -0.34 -2.33
N ILE A 71 18.49 0.63 -1.92
CA ILE A 71 18.99 1.90 -1.36
C ILE A 71 19.77 1.66 -0.07
N SER A 72 19.28 0.80 0.83
CA SER A 72 19.98 0.52 2.10
C SER A 72 21.37 -0.07 1.87
N LYS A 73 21.53 -0.90 0.84
CA LYS A 73 22.84 -1.43 0.44
C LYS A 73 23.77 -0.34 -0.08
N GLU A 74 23.26 0.59 -0.87
CA GLU A 74 24.07 1.68 -1.45
C GLU A 74 24.56 2.66 -0.41
N ILE A 75 23.74 2.99 0.58
CA ILE A 75 24.09 3.97 1.61
C ILE A 75 24.65 3.32 2.88
N GLY A 76 24.67 1.98 2.97
CA GLY A 76 25.26 1.20 4.07
C GLY A 76 24.41 1.10 5.34
N GLY A 77 23.09 1.20 5.22
CA GLY A 77 22.12 1.17 6.32
C GLY A 77 20.79 1.80 5.92
N PHE A 78 19.78 1.75 6.79
CA PHE A 78 18.46 2.32 6.50
C PHE A 78 17.88 3.12 7.67
N GLU A 79 18.71 3.58 8.58
CA GLU A 79 18.30 4.50 9.64
C GLU A 79 17.78 5.80 9.04
N PHE A 80 16.70 6.35 9.59
CA PHE A 80 16.08 7.54 9.03
C PHE A 80 17.06 8.74 8.98
N SER A 81 17.89 8.89 10.02
CA SER A 81 18.94 9.91 10.08
C SER A 81 20.00 9.77 8.99
N ARG A 82 20.19 8.57 8.42
CA ARG A 82 21.10 8.34 7.30
C ARG A 82 20.45 8.79 5.99
N LEU A 83 19.16 8.46 5.79
CA LEU A 83 18.39 8.90 4.62
C LEU A 83 18.33 10.44 4.51
N LEU A 84 18.26 11.14 5.65
CA LEU A 84 18.26 12.62 5.68
C LEU A 84 19.58 13.26 5.23
N LYS A 85 20.70 12.53 5.23
CA LYS A 85 22.00 13.06 4.80
C LYS A 85 22.21 13.02 3.30
N ILE A 86 21.38 12.27 2.58
CA ILE A 86 21.51 12.06 1.14
C ILE A 86 20.71 13.13 0.41
N ASP A 87 21.36 13.83 -0.49
CA ASP A 87 20.69 14.85 -1.29
C ASP A 87 19.84 14.23 -2.43
N GLN A 88 19.00 15.06 -3.05
CA GLN A 88 18.13 14.60 -4.14
C GLN A 88 18.92 14.16 -5.39
N SER A 89 20.05 14.80 -5.67
CA SER A 89 20.93 14.46 -6.82
C SER A 89 21.59 13.10 -6.64
N GLU A 90 22.05 12.78 -5.44
CA GLU A 90 22.63 11.49 -5.07
C GLU A 90 21.59 10.37 -5.21
N PHE A 91 20.35 10.57 -4.75
CA PHE A 91 19.28 9.60 -5.01
C PHE A 91 19.04 9.41 -6.51
N ARG A 92 19.03 10.49 -7.30
CA ARG A 92 18.88 10.38 -8.77
C ARG A 92 20.02 9.58 -9.38
N GLU A 93 21.26 9.81 -8.94
CA GLU A 93 22.42 9.03 -9.39
C GLU A 93 22.27 7.55 -9.04
N ILE A 94 21.93 7.21 -7.80
CA ILE A 94 21.73 5.83 -7.35
C ILE A 94 20.65 5.14 -8.19
N PHE A 95 19.49 5.78 -8.37
CA PHE A 95 18.40 5.23 -9.18
C PHE A 95 18.83 4.97 -10.62
N ARG A 96 19.53 5.93 -11.25
CA ARG A 96 20.05 5.77 -12.63
C ARG A 96 21.07 4.65 -12.74
N ARG A 97 22.10 4.68 -11.90
CA ARG A 97 23.22 3.72 -11.92
C ARG A 97 22.76 2.29 -11.70
N LYS A 98 21.80 2.07 -10.80
CA LYS A 98 21.24 0.75 -10.51
C LYS A 98 20.01 0.39 -11.35
N SER A 99 19.50 1.30 -12.17
CA SER A 99 18.25 1.14 -12.92
C SER A 99 17.10 0.64 -12.02
N LEU A 100 16.92 1.28 -10.86
CA LEU A 100 15.97 0.81 -9.83
C LEU A 100 14.53 0.84 -10.34
N HIS A 101 14.18 1.84 -11.15
CA HIS A 101 12.84 2.01 -11.69
C HIS A 101 12.86 2.33 -13.19
N ARG A 102 11.77 2.02 -13.91
CA ARG A 102 11.61 2.47 -15.31
C ARG A 102 11.50 4.00 -15.48
N PHE A 103 11.38 4.74 -14.38
CA PHE A 103 11.23 6.19 -14.31
C PHE A 103 12.20 6.75 -13.27
N ASN A 104 13.49 6.44 -13.44
CA ASN A 104 14.52 6.67 -12.41
C ASN A 104 14.49 8.09 -11.83
N ASP A 105 14.47 9.12 -12.68
CA ASP A 105 14.53 10.51 -12.22
C ASP A 105 13.30 10.92 -11.40
N THR A 106 12.12 10.57 -11.89
CA THR A 106 10.85 10.89 -11.22
C THR A 106 10.71 10.12 -9.91
N MET A 107 11.08 8.84 -9.90
CA MET A 107 10.91 8.02 -8.70
C MET A 107 11.99 8.31 -7.64
N ALA A 108 13.21 8.68 -8.05
CA ALA A 108 14.21 9.20 -7.12
C ALA A 108 13.72 10.49 -6.43
N GLU A 109 13.12 11.40 -7.19
CA GLU A 109 12.50 12.60 -6.61
C GLU A 109 11.36 12.24 -5.65
N TYR A 110 10.48 11.30 -6.00
CA TYR A 110 9.37 10.92 -5.12
C TYR A 110 9.84 10.20 -3.86
N PHE A 111 10.90 9.40 -3.96
CA PHE A 111 11.55 8.76 -2.82
C PHE A 111 12.12 9.80 -1.87
N TYR A 112 12.91 10.75 -2.39
CA TYR A 112 13.46 11.88 -1.62
C TYR A 112 12.34 12.71 -0.98
N LEU A 113 11.33 13.13 -1.73
CA LEU A 113 10.20 13.90 -1.21
C LEU A 113 9.39 13.12 -0.16
N GLY A 114 9.32 11.79 -0.27
CA GLY A 114 8.73 10.91 0.73
C GLY A 114 9.48 10.97 2.06
N ILE A 115 10.81 10.88 2.03
CA ILE A 115 11.67 11.05 3.21
C ILE A 115 11.44 12.44 3.82
N GLN A 116 11.49 13.49 3.00
CA GLN A 116 11.31 14.87 3.47
C GLN A 116 9.91 15.12 4.07
N LYS A 117 8.86 14.48 3.56
CA LYS A 117 7.51 14.55 4.14
C LYS A 117 7.44 13.82 5.49
N ILE A 118 8.05 12.64 5.61
CA ILE A 118 8.12 11.91 6.88
C ILE A 118 8.85 12.75 7.93
N HIS A 119 9.96 13.38 7.55
CA HIS A 119 10.70 14.28 8.44
C HIS A 119 9.84 15.42 8.99
N ARG A 120 9.24 16.21 8.08
CA ARG A 120 8.49 17.41 8.46
C ARG A 120 7.16 17.14 9.16
N ASP A 121 6.40 16.16 8.66
CA ASP A 121 5.00 15.99 9.05
C ASP A 121 4.81 14.86 10.07
N TYR A 122 5.81 13.97 10.18
CA TYR A 122 5.73 12.76 11.01
C TYR A 122 6.93 12.58 11.94
N ASN A 123 7.75 13.63 12.12
CA ASN A 123 8.85 13.67 13.09
C ASN A 123 9.78 12.45 13.00
N ASP A 124 10.28 12.20 11.79
CA ASP A 124 11.20 11.09 11.44
C ASP A 124 10.64 9.67 11.63
N ASP A 125 9.38 9.54 12.06
CA ASP A 125 8.74 8.27 12.36
C ASP A 125 7.45 8.11 11.53
N ALA A 126 7.57 7.36 10.44
CA ALA A 126 6.46 7.07 9.55
C ALA A 126 5.31 6.30 10.23
N SER A 127 5.54 5.65 11.38
CA SER A 127 4.47 4.98 12.12
C SER A 127 3.40 5.96 12.62
N ASN A 128 3.74 7.26 12.75
CA ASN A 128 2.79 8.32 13.07
C ASN A 128 1.67 8.49 12.02
N ILE A 129 1.82 7.91 10.82
CA ILE A 129 0.74 7.82 9.82
C ILE A 129 -0.43 6.99 10.34
N TRP A 130 -0.19 5.94 11.13
CA TRP A 130 -1.22 5.01 11.62
C TRP A 130 -1.25 4.87 13.15
N LYS A 131 -0.40 5.60 13.88
CA LYS A 131 -0.40 5.63 15.35
C LYS A 131 -1.72 6.18 15.91
N GLY A 132 -2.14 5.63 17.05
CA GLY A 132 -3.32 6.12 17.78
C GLY A 132 -4.67 5.61 17.26
N LYS A 133 -4.69 4.48 16.55
CA LYS A 133 -5.92 3.85 16.03
C LYS A 133 -6.79 4.83 15.21
N PRO A 134 -6.24 5.47 14.16
CA PRO A 134 -7.01 6.39 13.33
C PRO A 134 -8.10 5.67 12.53
N ARG A 135 -9.02 6.43 11.95
CA ARG A 135 -10.01 5.90 10.99
C ARG A 135 -9.31 5.43 9.71
N SER A 136 -9.85 4.41 9.03
CA SER A 136 -9.21 3.90 7.80
C SER A 136 -9.10 4.99 6.72
N ALA A 137 -10.10 5.87 6.63
CA ALA A 137 -10.08 7.02 5.71
C ALA A 137 -8.96 8.03 6.02
N THR A 138 -8.62 8.20 7.30
CA THR A 138 -7.52 9.10 7.71
C THR A 138 -6.18 8.56 7.23
N VAL A 139 -5.94 7.24 7.36
CA VAL A 139 -4.70 6.60 6.87
C VAL A 139 -4.60 6.74 5.35
N ILE A 140 -5.68 6.47 4.61
CA ILE A 140 -5.72 6.64 3.15
C ILE A 140 -5.42 8.10 2.76
N LYS A 141 -6.05 9.07 3.44
CA LYS A 141 -5.81 10.50 3.18
C LYS A 141 -4.34 10.86 3.39
N ARG A 142 -3.73 10.40 4.49
CA ARG A 142 -2.31 10.64 4.79
C ARG A 142 -1.38 10.07 3.72
N PHE A 143 -1.67 8.87 3.19
CA PHE A 143 -0.92 8.31 2.06
C PHE A 143 -1.11 9.11 0.77
N LEU A 144 -2.32 9.61 0.48
CA LEU A 144 -2.60 10.43 -0.72
C LEU A 144 -1.82 11.75 -0.75
N GLU A 145 -1.35 12.24 0.39
CA GLU A 145 -0.54 13.45 0.46
C GLU A 145 0.93 13.22 0.04
N PHE A 146 1.36 11.97 -0.16
CA PHE A 146 2.69 11.68 -0.70
C PHE A 146 2.71 11.87 -2.21
N LYS A 147 3.75 12.56 -2.71
CA LYS A 147 3.94 12.78 -4.15
C LYS A 147 4.03 11.43 -4.87
N GLY A 148 3.19 11.25 -5.89
CA GLY A 148 3.16 10.03 -6.69
C GLY A 148 2.20 8.95 -6.20
N VAL A 149 1.64 9.09 -4.99
CA VAL A 149 0.67 8.15 -4.41
C VAL A 149 -0.74 8.49 -4.85
N GLY A 150 -1.35 7.61 -5.66
CA GLY A 150 -2.77 7.69 -6.02
C GLY A 150 -3.66 6.82 -5.14
N VAL A 151 -4.97 6.90 -5.34
CA VAL A 151 -5.99 6.15 -4.57
C VAL A 151 -5.69 4.65 -4.50
N LYS A 152 -5.24 4.04 -5.61
CA LYS A 152 -4.89 2.61 -5.63
C LYS A 152 -3.80 2.27 -4.61
N ILE A 153 -2.71 3.03 -4.59
CA ILE A 153 -1.57 2.79 -3.69
C ILE A 153 -1.96 3.13 -2.25
N ALA A 154 -2.67 4.24 -2.02
CA ALA A 154 -3.10 4.65 -0.70
C ALA A 154 -4.06 3.61 -0.05
N THR A 155 -5.03 3.11 -0.82
CA THR A 155 -5.94 2.06 -0.36
C THR A 155 -5.20 0.74 -0.16
N MET A 156 -4.26 0.38 -1.04
CA MET A 156 -3.41 -0.80 -0.87
C MET A 156 -2.61 -0.73 0.44
N ALA A 157 -1.91 0.38 0.69
CA ALA A 157 -1.10 0.57 1.89
C ALA A 157 -1.95 0.47 3.17
N ALA A 158 -3.12 1.12 3.20
CA ALA A 158 -4.04 1.02 4.33
C ALA A 158 -4.55 -0.41 4.54
N ASN A 159 -4.85 -1.15 3.47
CA ASN A 159 -5.26 -2.56 3.56
C ASN A 159 -4.14 -3.42 4.14
N ILE A 160 -2.89 -3.24 3.69
CA ILE A 160 -1.76 -4.02 4.19
C ILE A 160 -1.50 -3.74 5.67
N LEU A 161 -1.56 -2.46 6.08
CA LEU A 161 -1.47 -2.09 7.49
C LEU A 161 -2.55 -2.79 8.35
N ALA A 162 -3.80 -2.78 7.89
CA ALA A 162 -4.91 -3.34 8.64
C ALA A 162 -4.95 -4.88 8.64
N ARG A 163 -4.71 -5.51 7.49
CA ARG A 163 -4.92 -6.95 7.27
C ARG A 163 -3.68 -7.77 7.56
N ASP A 164 -2.53 -7.29 7.11
CA ASP A 164 -1.30 -8.04 7.16
C ASP A 164 -0.51 -7.66 8.40
N PHE A 165 -0.28 -6.37 8.65
CA PHE A 165 0.40 -5.89 9.86
C PHE A 165 -0.49 -5.83 11.10
N LYS A 166 -1.81 -6.05 10.95
CA LYS A 166 -2.79 -6.04 12.05
C LYS A 166 -2.78 -4.74 12.87
N ILE A 167 -2.49 -3.62 12.23
CA ILE A 167 -2.57 -2.31 12.86
C ILE A 167 -4.04 -1.99 13.15
N PRO A 168 -4.41 -1.74 14.42
CA PRO A 168 -5.78 -1.46 14.79
C PRO A 168 -6.23 -0.12 14.20
N MET A 169 -7.42 -0.12 13.62
CA MET A 169 -8.07 1.08 13.09
C MET A 169 -9.35 1.38 13.87
N ALA A 170 -9.80 2.64 13.89
CA ALA A 170 -11.06 3.01 14.53
C ALA A 170 -12.27 2.45 13.76
N ASP A 171 -12.13 2.30 12.45
CA ASP A 171 -13.09 1.65 11.56
C ASP A 171 -12.36 0.90 10.44
N TYR A 172 -13.09 0.06 9.72
CA TYR A 172 -12.59 -0.71 8.57
C TYR A 172 -13.38 -0.40 7.29
N ILE A 173 -14.07 0.74 7.26
CA ILE A 173 -15.01 1.11 6.17
C ILE A 173 -14.30 1.17 4.82
N CYS A 174 -13.04 1.61 4.79
CA CYS A 174 -12.25 1.68 3.56
C CYS A 174 -11.34 0.45 3.34
N ILE A 175 -11.41 -0.56 4.21
CA ILE A 175 -10.54 -1.75 4.21
C ILE A 175 -11.30 -2.95 3.62
N ASP A 176 -11.84 -2.82 2.40
CA ASP A 176 -12.32 -3.97 1.59
C ASP A 176 -12.78 -3.62 0.17
N VAL A 177 -12.74 -2.34 -0.23
CA VAL A 177 -13.19 -1.93 -1.56
C VAL A 177 -12.07 -1.14 -2.20
N SER A 178 -11.12 -1.84 -2.82
CA SER A 178 -10.38 -1.24 -3.92
C SER A 178 -11.26 -1.42 -5.16
N PRO A 179 -11.90 -0.38 -5.70
CA PRO A 179 -12.62 -0.49 -6.96
C PRO A 179 -11.58 -0.53 -8.08
N ASP A 180 -10.85 -1.63 -8.17
CA ASP A 180 -9.96 -1.90 -9.28
C ASP A 180 -10.76 -2.28 -10.53
N THR A 181 -10.10 -2.27 -11.68
CA THR A 181 -10.75 -2.51 -12.98
C THR A 181 -11.42 -3.89 -13.06
N HIS A 182 -10.94 -4.88 -12.31
CA HIS A 182 -11.53 -6.21 -12.25
C HIS A 182 -12.77 -6.23 -11.35
N VAL A 183 -12.71 -5.59 -10.18
CA VAL A 183 -13.86 -5.41 -9.28
C VAL A 183 -14.97 -4.67 -10.01
N LYS A 184 -14.66 -3.54 -10.68
CA LYS A 184 -15.65 -2.80 -11.49
C LYS A 184 -16.20 -3.63 -12.67
N ARG A 185 -15.37 -4.44 -13.34
CA ARG A 185 -15.83 -5.33 -14.43
C ARG A 185 -16.72 -6.45 -13.94
N VAL A 186 -16.42 -7.06 -12.79
CA VAL A 186 -17.24 -8.12 -12.20
C VAL A 186 -18.60 -7.54 -11.80
N PHE A 187 -18.60 -6.43 -11.05
CA PHE A 187 -19.86 -5.76 -10.68
C PHE A 187 -20.67 -5.31 -11.90
N LYS A 188 -20.02 -4.81 -12.97
CA LYS A 188 -20.72 -4.41 -14.21
C LYS A 188 -21.25 -5.62 -15.00
N ARG A 189 -20.50 -6.71 -15.06
CA ARG A 189 -20.87 -7.93 -15.79
C ARG A 189 -22.00 -8.69 -15.09
N ASP A 190 -22.01 -8.72 -13.76
CA ASP A 190 -23.12 -9.28 -13.00
C ASP A 190 -24.36 -8.39 -13.13
N TRP A 191 -24.22 -7.07 -13.05
CA TRP A 191 -25.33 -6.12 -13.27
C TRP A 191 -25.95 -6.22 -14.67
N ASP A 192 -25.13 -6.37 -15.72
CA ASP A 192 -25.59 -6.57 -17.10
C ASP A 192 -26.25 -7.94 -17.32
N LEU A 193 -25.85 -8.98 -16.58
CA LEU A 193 -26.52 -10.30 -16.59
C LEU A 193 -27.91 -10.23 -15.95
N TYR A 194 -28.09 -9.45 -14.87
CA TYR A 194 -29.38 -9.24 -14.23
C TYR A 194 -30.37 -8.43 -15.09
N LEU A 195 -29.88 -7.49 -15.93
CA LEU A 195 -30.71 -6.74 -16.87
C LEU A 195 -31.11 -7.53 -18.14
N LYS A 196 -30.45 -8.68 -18.40
CA LYS A 196 -30.69 -9.52 -19.58
C LYS A 196 -31.44 -10.82 -19.29
N MET A 197 -31.87 -11.09 -18.06
CA MET A 197 -32.79 -12.20 -17.81
C MET A 197 -34.14 -11.87 -18.46
N PRO A 198 -34.58 -12.61 -19.50
CA PRO A 198 -35.94 -12.48 -19.98
C PRO A 198 -36.86 -12.91 -18.84
N VAL A 199 -37.90 -12.12 -18.61
CA VAL A 199 -39.04 -12.51 -17.77
C VAL A 199 -39.63 -13.78 -18.39
N MET A 200 -39.21 -14.95 -17.90
CA MET A 200 -39.86 -16.22 -18.20
C MET A 200 -40.92 -16.44 -17.11
N MET A 201 -42.02 -15.71 -17.25
CA MET A 201 -43.29 -16.00 -16.58
C MET A 201 -44.41 -15.91 -17.62
N SER A 202 -44.72 -17.07 -18.20
CA SER A 202 -46.06 -17.47 -18.64
C SER A 202 -46.13 -18.99 -18.54
#